data_AF-A0A918ZLQ7-F1
#
_entry.id   AF-A0A918ZLQ7-F1
#
_cell.length_a   1.000
_cell.length_b   1.000
_cell.length_c   1.000
_cell.angle_alpha   90.00
_cell.angle_beta   90.00
_cell.angle_gamma   90.00
#
_symmetry.space_group_name_H-M   'P 1'
#
loop_
_entity.id
_entity.type
_entity.pdbx_description
1 polymer ?
#
loop_
_entity_poly.entity_id
_entity_poly.type
_entity_poly.pdbx_seq_one_letter_code
_entity_poly.pdbx_strand_id
1 'polypeptide(L)'
;MREVAIHPPRKRRRQTAWLMPALAAVLVAATVGLADLHRFGPDNARSSSNAGALVVSADLQDAVRPADAADTHDLDTFVRRLTASTPRPPDVLLLTEVLGPGAHRIADRLTAATGKGYQVLLAPGRSAFLADGAVRESAIVVNTTTMRVADKGRFVRVQGEDQASAAVTQKATGLRLSLISAHAAGDPLPAAQQLHTVAAGLAGTAGPQDAVPVLGGDYRAGRCVDPSAYQPVDCAAQAFWTTLTSTYGYDDAFFARSAAPTLKNTAYVFARGNVTDAYVDTAYDEALPSADRAACKQAFDAGRSASAPPKCRSMYYADAPFGWAVVRAGQPVRRSVAPASVTLDRCELGVRKGAALARVVNGTGQGITDDVTVDAPAPLQVTPGSGSLTVPAGQARTLPLKVTAPQQSAVGTYDVRVTIGQLTTELPVSAPSQCTEPPVVATSYHSGFPPVNAVDGDINTFWHSEYSPPTPLPQSITLNLEDSRQVSKLIYQPRFDGNLNGTITGYNVYVSTDGQAFTKVAGGTWAADARLKTATFTPVTARYVRLEAISASGGSYCSAAEITAG
;
A
#
# COMPACT_ATOMS: atom_id res chain seq x y z
N MET A 1 -71.20 -6.12 -1.07
CA MET A 1 -72.39 -6.70 -0.41
C MET A 1 -72.21 -8.20 -0.37
N ARG A 2 -72.29 -8.77 0.85
CA ARG A 2 -72.67 -10.15 1.23
C ARG A 2 -71.90 -11.33 0.61
N GLU A 3 -71.08 -12.02 1.41
CA GLU A 3 -71.44 -13.22 2.22
C GLU A 3 -71.54 -14.49 1.35
N VAL A 4 -71.19 -15.72 1.73
CA VAL A 4 -70.65 -16.33 2.94
C VAL A 4 -70.17 -17.75 2.57
N ALA A 5 -69.19 -18.21 3.34
CA ALA A 5 -68.66 -19.57 3.50
C ALA A 5 -69.69 -20.73 3.47
N ILE A 6 -69.22 -21.98 3.25
CA ILE A 6 -69.41 -23.14 4.15
C ILE A 6 -68.56 -24.35 3.66
N HIS A 7 -67.75 -24.90 4.59
CA HIS A 7 -67.05 -26.21 4.59
C HIS A 7 -67.91 -27.23 5.37
N PRO A 8 -67.52 -28.51 5.62
CA PRO A 8 -66.77 -29.55 4.88
C PRO A 8 -67.58 -30.90 4.92
N PRO A 9 -67.02 -32.14 4.81
CA PRO A 9 -66.28 -32.76 5.93
C PRO A 9 -65.11 -33.72 5.56
N ARG A 10 -64.22 -33.89 6.54
CA ARG A 10 -63.15 -34.91 6.66
C ARG A 10 -63.69 -36.23 7.25
N LYS A 11 -63.03 -37.37 6.97
CA LYS A 11 -62.52 -38.36 7.98
C LYS A 11 -61.75 -39.51 7.29
N ARG A 12 -60.45 -39.67 7.59
CA ARG A 12 -59.78 -40.67 8.49
C ARG A 12 -59.45 -42.01 7.79
N ARG A 13 -58.16 -42.25 7.49
CA ARG A 13 -57.12 -42.97 8.29
C ARG A 13 -57.26 -44.51 8.26
N ARG A 14 -56.20 -45.21 7.82
CA ARG A 14 -55.57 -46.31 8.56
C ARG A 14 -54.16 -46.62 8.01
N GLN A 15 -53.25 -46.83 8.95
CA GLN A 15 -51.84 -47.22 8.81
C GLN A 15 -51.72 -48.75 8.81
N THR A 16 -50.65 -49.27 8.21
CA THR A 16 -49.91 -50.45 8.69
C THR A 16 -48.45 -50.32 8.28
N ALA A 17 -47.54 -50.52 9.23
CA ALA A 17 -46.09 -50.50 9.09
C ALA A 17 -45.55 -51.85 9.56
N TRP A 18 -44.50 -52.38 8.93
CA TRP A 18 -43.56 -53.35 9.53
C TRP A 18 -42.15 -53.18 8.93
N LEU A 19 -41.18 -53.10 9.85
CA LEU A 19 -39.75 -53.48 9.80
C LEU A 19 -38.69 -52.56 9.16
N MET A 20 -37.78 -52.08 10.01
CA MET A 20 -36.40 -51.67 9.70
C MET A 20 -35.43 -52.87 9.87
N PRO A 21 -34.21 -52.83 9.28
CA PRO A 21 -33.06 -52.27 10.01
C PRO A 21 -32.08 -51.39 9.19
N ALA A 22 -31.57 -50.37 9.90
CA ALA A 22 -30.19 -49.87 9.99
C ALA A 22 -29.33 -49.43 8.77
N LEU A 23 -28.95 -48.14 8.84
CA LEU A 23 -27.68 -47.48 8.48
C LEU A 23 -27.07 -47.64 7.07
N ALA A 24 -27.08 -46.54 6.30
CA ALA A 24 -25.88 -45.71 6.06
C ALA A 24 -26.29 -44.39 5.38
N ALA A 25 -25.92 -43.27 5.99
CA ALA A 25 -26.17 -41.93 5.48
C ALA A 25 -25.00 -41.48 4.59
N VAL A 26 -25.28 -41.02 3.38
CA VAL A 26 -24.47 -40.04 2.65
C VAL A 26 -25.44 -39.10 1.93
N LEU A 27 -25.50 -37.85 2.37
CA LEU A 27 -26.28 -36.79 1.75
C LEU A 27 -25.30 -35.84 1.06
N VAL A 28 -25.38 -35.79 -0.27
CA VAL A 28 -24.75 -34.73 -1.09
C VAL A 28 -25.83 -34.24 -2.05
N ALA A 29 -26.20 -32.97 -1.93
CA ALA A 29 -26.11 -31.99 -3.00
C ALA A 29 -27.04 -30.78 -2.77
N ALA A 30 -26.40 -29.61 -2.83
CA ALA A 30 -26.84 -28.38 -3.50
C ALA A 30 -28.08 -27.64 -2.98
N THR A 31 -27.84 -26.49 -2.33
CA THR A 31 -28.18 -25.16 -2.86
C THR A 31 -27.82 -24.08 -1.83
N VAL A 32 -26.69 -23.39 -2.03
CA VAL A 32 -26.39 -22.07 -1.45
C VAL A 32 -25.69 -21.34 -2.60
N GLY A 33 -26.32 -20.40 -3.29
CA GLY A 33 -26.80 -19.14 -2.73
C GLY A 33 -25.61 -18.19 -2.70
N LEU A 34 -25.32 -17.56 -3.85
CA LEU A 34 -24.33 -16.50 -4.01
C LEU A 34 -24.53 -15.41 -2.94
N ALA A 35 -23.64 -15.34 -1.95
CA ALA A 35 -23.44 -14.18 -1.08
C ALA A 35 -22.05 -14.24 -0.40
N ASP A 36 -21.44 -13.06 -0.30
CA ASP A 36 -20.27 -12.71 0.51
C ASP A 36 -18.87 -13.12 0.05
N LEU A 37 -18.45 -12.52 -1.08
CA LEU A 37 -17.08 -12.03 -1.20
C LEU A 37 -16.91 -10.88 -0.19
N HIS A 38 -16.11 -11.10 0.86
CA HIS A 38 -15.80 -10.13 1.91
C HIS A 38 -15.34 -8.78 1.36
N ARG A 39 -16.29 -7.84 1.25
CA ARG A 39 -16.01 -6.41 1.33
C ARG A 39 -15.72 -6.11 2.80
N PHE A 40 -14.52 -5.62 3.08
CA PHE A 40 -14.23 -4.93 4.34
C PHE A 40 -15.01 -3.61 4.36
N GLY A 41 -16.30 -3.70 4.70
CA GLY A 41 -17.16 -2.57 5.06
C GLY A 41 -17.34 -2.48 6.59
N PRO A 42 -17.90 -1.38 7.12
CA PRO A 42 -17.81 -0.98 8.53
C PRO A 42 -18.54 -1.88 9.54
N ASP A 43 -19.26 -2.91 9.08
CA ASP A 43 -20.24 -3.60 9.93
C ASP A 43 -19.69 -4.77 10.75
N ASN A 44 -18.38 -5.05 10.72
CA ASN A 44 -17.76 -6.13 11.51
C ASN A 44 -16.66 -5.69 12.49
N ALA A 45 -16.70 -4.45 13.00
CA ALA A 45 -15.72 -3.97 14.00
C ALA A 45 -16.31 -3.62 15.38
N ARG A 46 -17.48 -4.17 15.76
CA ARG A 46 -18.00 -4.05 17.14
C ARG A 46 -17.60 -5.23 18.02
N SER A 47 -16.30 -5.48 18.10
CA SER A 47 -15.68 -6.18 19.23
C SER A 47 -14.17 -5.92 19.23
N SER A 48 -13.76 -4.73 19.65
CA SER A 48 -12.35 -4.51 20.02
C SER A 48 -12.26 -4.39 21.54
N SER A 49 -11.67 -5.37 22.19
CA SER A 49 -11.19 -5.28 23.57
C SER A 49 -10.46 -3.94 23.81
N ASN A 50 -10.56 -3.33 25.00
CA ASN A 50 -9.80 -2.15 25.45
C ASN A 50 -8.26 -2.34 25.48
N ALA A 51 -7.71 -3.39 24.87
CA ALA A 51 -6.33 -3.86 25.03
C ALA A 51 -5.27 -3.11 24.18
N GLY A 52 -5.61 -1.98 23.57
CA GLY A 52 -4.70 -1.18 22.74
C GLY A 52 -5.13 0.27 22.61
N ALA A 53 -4.27 1.13 22.08
CA ALA A 53 -4.54 2.54 21.84
C ALA A 53 -4.92 2.79 20.37
N LEU A 54 -6.03 3.49 20.14
CA LEU A 54 -6.47 3.89 18.81
C LEU A 54 -5.81 5.23 18.46
N VAL A 55 -4.89 5.19 17.51
CA VAL A 55 -4.14 6.35 17.02
C VAL A 55 -4.67 6.71 15.65
N VAL A 56 -4.99 7.99 15.47
CA VAL A 56 -5.42 8.57 14.20
C VAL A 56 -4.30 9.44 13.66
N SER A 57 -4.02 9.35 12.37
CA SER A 57 -3.16 10.30 11.65
C SER A 57 -3.96 10.97 10.55
N ALA A 58 -3.84 12.29 10.45
CA ALA A 58 -4.52 13.08 9.44
C ALA A 58 -3.67 14.27 9.01
N ASP A 59 -3.56 14.44 7.71
CA ASP A 59 -3.12 15.69 7.10
C ASP A 59 -4.36 16.55 6.82
N LEU A 60 -4.42 17.74 7.39
CA LEU A 60 -5.60 18.60 7.35
C LEU A 60 -5.47 19.77 6.37
N GLN A 61 -4.26 20.11 5.91
CA GLN A 61 -3.99 21.24 5.01
C GLN A 61 -4.47 22.63 5.51
N ASP A 62 -4.78 22.75 6.80
CA ASP A 62 -5.31 23.95 7.47
C ASP A 62 -4.21 24.98 7.83
N ALA A 63 -2.92 24.57 7.81
CA ALA A 63 -1.82 25.43 8.27
C ALA A 63 -1.18 26.37 7.26
N VAL A 64 -1.41 26.14 5.98
CA VAL A 64 -0.61 26.79 4.94
C VAL A 64 -1.32 28.02 4.36
N ARG A 65 -2.65 28.11 4.46
CA ARG A 65 -3.43 29.15 3.76
C ARG A 65 -4.21 30.03 4.74
N PRO A 66 -4.03 31.36 4.69
CA PRO A 66 -4.79 32.28 5.56
C PRO A 66 -6.31 32.18 5.44
N ALA A 67 -6.82 31.68 4.31
CA ALA A 67 -8.24 31.45 4.08
C ALA A 67 -8.77 30.20 4.81
N ASP A 68 -7.97 29.13 4.89
CA ASP A 68 -8.34 27.87 5.57
C ASP A 68 -8.35 28.08 7.09
N ALA A 69 -7.36 28.81 7.61
CA ALA A 69 -7.34 29.24 9.01
C ALA A 69 -8.56 30.10 9.44
N ALA A 70 -9.36 30.61 8.49
CA ALA A 70 -10.55 31.41 8.72
C ALA A 70 -11.88 30.63 8.55
N ASP A 71 -11.96 29.66 7.63
CA ASP A 71 -13.13 28.78 7.44
C ASP A 71 -12.84 27.39 8.02
N THR A 72 -13.57 27.06 9.08
CA THR A 72 -13.31 25.86 9.92
C THR A 72 -14.41 24.80 9.80
N HIS A 73 -15.25 24.91 8.76
CA HIS A 73 -16.34 23.98 8.48
C HIS A 73 -15.84 22.59 8.06
N ASP A 74 -14.71 22.57 7.38
CA ASP A 74 -13.91 21.41 7.02
C ASP A 74 -13.46 20.63 8.27
N LEU A 75 -12.94 21.30 9.32
CA LEU A 75 -12.53 20.67 10.57
C LEU A 75 -13.71 20.04 11.32
N ASP A 76 -14.88 20.68 11.28
CA ASP A 76 -16.11 20.09 11.82
C ASP A 76 -16.52 18.84 11.02
N THR A 77 -16.30 18.84 9.71
CA THR A 77 -16.57 17.70 8.83
C THR A 77 -15.62 16.55 9.09
N PHE A 78 -14.33 16.84 9.26
CA PHE A 78 -13.32 15.88 9.70
C PHE A 78 -13.77 15.17 10.99
N VAL A 79 -14.17 15.91 12.03
CA VAL A 79 -14.61 15.32 13.31
C VAL A 79 -15.85 14.44 13.15
N ARG A 80 -16.85 14.87 12.37
CA ARG A 80 -18.05 14.05 12.09
C ARG A 80 -17.69 12.73 11.40
N ARG A 81 -16.82 12.77 10.39
CA ARG A 81 -16.37 11.56 9.69
C ARG A 81 -15.51 10.67 10.58
N LEU A 82 -14.58 11.26 11.32
CA LEU A 82 -13.72 10.53 12.24
C LEU A 82 -14.52 9.72 13.25
N THR A 83 -15.55 10.33 13.85
CA THR A 83 -16.44 9.66 14.81
C THR A 83 -17.35 8.60 14.18
N ALA A 84 -17.63 8.70 12.87
CA ALA A 84 -18.41 7.69 12.14
C ALA A 84 -17.57 6.51 11.65
N SER A 85 -16.30 6.73 11.26
CA SER A 85 -15.47 5.71 10.62
C SER A 85 -14.49 5.01 11.56
N THR A 86 -14.30 5.49 12.80
CA THR A 86 -13.44 4.83 13.79
C THR A 86 -14.24 3.86 14.67
N PRO A 87 -13.63 2.74 15.13
CA PRO A 87 -14.33 1.73 15.92
C PRO A 87 -14.72 2.21 17.32
N ARG A 88 -14.10 3.30 17.80
CA ARG A 88 -14.35 3.94 19.11
C ARG A 88 -13.72 5.35 19.11
N PRO A 89 -14.04 6.22 20.08
CA PRO A 89 -13.36 7.51 20.21
C PRO A 89 -11.83 7.33 20.27
N PRO A 90 -11.07 8.09 19.45
CA PRO A 90 -9.62 7.95 19.37
C PRO A 90 -8.93 8.31 20.69
N ASP A 91 -7.84 7.62 20.99
CA ASP A 91 -7.02 7.92 22.17
C ASP A 91 -6.04 9.07 21.89
N VAL A 92 -5.53 9.12 20.65
CA VAL A 92 -4.53 10.08 20.18
C VAL A 92 -4.85 10.46 18.74
N LEU A 93 -4.68 11.74 18.41
CA LEU A 93 -4.64 12.24 17.05
C LEU A 93 -3.26 12.86 16.79
N LEU A 94 -2.62 12.43 15.71
CA LEU A 94 -1.39 12.97 15.14
C LEU A 94 -1.78 13.76 13.90
N LEU A 95 -1.77 15.08 14.03
CA LEU A 95 -2.24 15.98 12.98
C LEU A 95 -1.05 16.66 12.30
N THR A 96 -1.09 16.75 10.98
CA THR A 96 -0.15 17.52 10.16
C THR A 96 -0.88 18.58 9.36
N GLU A 97 -0.11 19.57 8.93
CA GLU A 97 -0.61 20.81 8.33
C GLU A 97 -1.81 21.43 9.07
N VAL A 98 -1.69 21.62 10.38
CA VAL A 98 -2.73 22.26 11.21
C VAL A 98 -2.17 23.36 12.10
N LEU A 99 -2.92 24.46 12.29
CA LEU A 99 -2.53 25.53 13.24
C LEU A 99 -3.06 25.27 14.65
N GLY A 100 -2.53 26.03 15.61
CA GLY A 100 -2.99 26.00 17.00
C GLY A 100 -4.51 26.13 17.13
N PRO A 101 -5.16 27.17 16.54
CA PRO A 101 -6.61 27.33 16.60
C PRO A 101 -7.38 26.13 16.02
N GLY A 102 -6.95 25.57 14.88
CA GLY A 102 -7.58 24.41 14.26
C GLY A 102 -7.52 23.16 15.16
N ALA A 103 -6.34 22.88 15.73
CA ALA A 103 -6.16 21.77 16.66
C ALA A 103 -7.06 21.90 17.92
N HIS A 104 -7.22 23.11 18.47
CA HIS A 104 -8.12 23.35 19.60
C HIS A 104 -9.59 23.16 19.22
N ARG A 105 -10.00 23.62 18.03
CA ARG A 105 -11.36 23.37 17.53
C ARG A 105 -11.66 21.89 17.42
N ILE A 106 -10.73 21.10 16.87
CA ILE A 106 -10.88 19.64 16.76
C ILE A 106 -11.07 19.01 18.15
N ALA A 107 -10.26 19.40 19.13
CA ALA A 107 -10.38 18.90 20.50
C ALA A 107 -11.76 19.24 21.12
N ASP A 108 -12.23 20.47 20.96
CA ASP A 108 -13.54 20.90 21.47
C ASP A 108 -14.69 20.15 20.80
N ARG A 109 -14.64 20.00 19.47
CA ARG A 109 -15.66 19.29 18.69
C ARG A 109 -15.69 17.80 18.99
N LEU A 110 -14.53 17.16 19.15
CA LEU A 110 -14.45 15.77 19.59
C LEU A 110 -14.99 15.59 21.01
N THR A 111 -14.70 16.54 21.90
CA THR A 111 -15.24 16.53 23.26
C THR A 111 -16.76 16.58 23.25
N ALA A 112 -17.33 17.51 22.46
CA ALA A 112 -18.78 17.61 22.30
C ALA A 112 -19.41 16.37 21.65
N ALA A 113 -18.78 15.81 20.62
CA ALA A 113 -19.32 14.68 19.87
C ALA A 113 -19.26 13.34 20.64
N THR A 114 -18.26 13.16 21.51
CA THR A 114 -17.98 11.86 22.15
C THR A 114 -18.22 11.84 23.66
N GLY A 115 -18.35 13.02 24.29
CA GLY A 115 -18.40 13.16 25.74
C GLY A 115 -17.08 12.82 26.47
N LYS A 116 -15.96 12.71 25.75
CA LYS A 116 -14.62 12.45 26.31
C LYS A 116 -13.81 13.74 26.36
N GLY A 117 -12.98 13.92 27.39
CA GLY A 117 -12.10 15.08 27.48
C GLY A 117 -10.93 15.01 26.51
N TYR A 118 -10.95 15.80 25.43
CA TYR A 118 -9.81 15.97 24.53
C TYR A 118 -9.05 17.25 24.87
N GLN A 119 -7.72 17.19 24.83
CA GLN A 119 -6.84 18.35 25.01
C GLN A 119 -5.75 18.37 23.95
N VAL A 120 -5.40 19.56 23.49
CA VAL A 120 -4.21 19.79 22.67
C VAL A 120 -3.00 19.69 23.59
N LEU A 121 -2.17 18.68 23.39
CA LEU A 121 -0.94 18.51 24.15
C LEU A 121 0.16 19.43 23.62
N LEU A 122 0.25 19.51 22.29
CA LEU A 122 1.20 20.36 21.59
C LEU A 122 0.60 20.76 20.25
N ALA A 123 0.71 22.04 19.88
CA ALA A 123 0.31 22.57 18.58
C ALA A 123 1.09 23.86 18.28
N PRO A 124 1.19 24.25 17.00
CA PRO A 124 1.81 25.51 16.61
C PRO A 124 1.00 26.73 17.08
N GLY A 125 1.54 27.92 16.80
CA GLY A 125 0.83 29.18 16.99
C GLY A 125 -0.19 29.44 15.87
N ARG A 126 -0.44 30.73 15.61
CA ARG A 126 -1.29 31.18 14.49
C ARG A 126 -0.53 31.29 13.15
N SER A 127 0.76 31.03 13.15
CA SER A 127 1.62 31.01 11.97
C SER A 127 2.37 29.68 11.94
N ALA A 128 2.40 29.05 10.77
CA ALA A 128 3.24 27.88 10.53
C ALA A 128 4.71 28.28 10.36
N PHE A 129 4.99 29.46 9.81
CA PHE A 129 6.36 29.94 9.59
C PHE A 129 6.95 30.57 10.84
N LEU A 130 8.15 30.11 11.19
CA LEU A 130 8.97 30.63 12.28
C LEU A 130 9.96 31.68 11.77
N ALA A 131 10.52 32.48 12.70
CA ALA A 131 11.46 33.55 12.36
C ALA A 131 12.78 33.06 11.74
N ASP A 132 13.17 31.80 11.99
CA ASP A 132 14.33 31.14 11.39
C ASP A 132 14.03 30.49 10.03
N GLY A 133 12.83 30.70 9.48
CA GLY A 133 12.38 30.14 8.20
C GLY A 133 11.88 28.70 8.27
N ALA A 134 11.89 28.08 9.45
CA ALA A 134 11.35 26.75 9.63
C ALA A 134 9.82 26.73 9.63
N VAL A 135 9.27 25.57 9.26
CA VAL A 135 7.83 25.34 9.25
C VAL A 135 7.44 24.54 10.49
N ARG A 136 6.32 24.91 11.12
CA ARG A 136 5.76 24.26 12.30
C ARG A 136 4.25 24.15 12.14
N GLU A 137 3.81 22.96 11.76
CA GLU A 137 2.41 22.73 11.36
C GLU A 137 1.87 21.38 11.83
N SER A 138 2.49 20.80 12.86
CA SER A 138 2.09 19.52 13.43
C SER A 138 1.53 19.68 14.83
N ALA A 139 0.50 18.90 15.17
CA ALA A 139 -0.14 18.92 16.47
C ALA A 139 -0.40 17.50 17.00
N ILE A 140 -0.47 17.39 18.33
CA ILE A 140 -0.87 16.19 19.05
C ILE A 140 -2.08 16.53 19.91
N VAL A 141 -3.21 15.85 19.66
CA VAL A 141 -4.44 15.95 20.47
C VAL A 141 -4.65 14.62 21.19
N VAL A 142 -4.96 14.68 22.48
CA VAL A 142 -5.02 13.50 23.34
C VAL A 142 -6.37 13.42 24.04
N ASN A 143 -6.95 12.22 24.05
CA ASN A 143 -8.09 11.90 24.89
C ASN A 143 -7.63 11.70 26.34
N THR A 144 -7.68 12.76 27.13
CA THR A 144 -7.32 12.75 28.55
C THR A 144 -8.24 11.85 29.40
N THR A 145 -9.38 11.39 28.87
CA THR A 145 -10.20 10.39 29.57
C THR A 145 -9.53 9.02 29.57
N THR A 146 -8.86 8.65 28.48
CA THR A 146 -8.22 7.34 28.30
C THR A 146 -6.69 7.38 28.48
N MET A 147 -6.07 8.55 28.37
CA MET A 147 -4.62 8.73 28.43
C MET A 147 -4.18 9.61 29.62
N ARG A 148 -3.00 9.34 30.16
CA ARG A 148 -2.23 10.22 31.04
C ARG A 148 -1.11 10.85 30.23
N VAL A 149 -0.91 12.15 30.38
CA VAL A 149 0.19 12.88 29.77
C VAL A 149 1.46 12.61 30.57
N ALA A 150 2.50 12.05 29.94
CA ALA A 150 3.76 11.71 30.59
C ALA A 150 4.78 12.88 30.52
N ASP A 151 4.74 13.68 29.45
CA ASP A 151 5.45 14.95 29.32
C ASP A 151 4.59 15.99 28.58
N LYS A 152 4.94 17.28 28.68
CA LYS A 152 4.19 18.38 28.04
C LYS A 152 4.34 18.43 26.50
N GLY A 153 5.06 17.49 25.90
CA GLY A 153 5.47 17.54 24.50
C GLY A 153 6.52 18.61 24.20
N ARG A 154 7.15 18.50 23.02
CA ARG A 154 8.07 19.48 22.45
C ARG A 154 8.09 19.38 20.92
N PHE A 155 8.45 20.48 20.27
CA PHE A 155 8.80 20.46 18.85
C PHE A 155 10.23 19.98 18.67
N VAL A 156 10.45 19.11 17.69
CA VAL A 156 11.78 18.67 17.27
C VAL A 156 11.99 18.99 15.81
N ARG A 157 13.15 19.55 15.47
CA ARG A 157 13.49 19.91 14.09
C ARG A 157 13.93 18.66 13.33
N VAL A 158 13.26 18.37 12.23
CA VAL A 158 13.64 17.35 11.24
C VAL A 158 13.71 18.05 9.88
N GLN A 159 14.91 18.15 9.31
CA GLN A 159 15.15 18.74 7.98
C GLN A 159 14.44 20.09 7.70
N GLY A 160 14.49 21.02 8.65
CA GLY A 160 13.88 22.35 8.46
C GLY A 160 12.43 22.45 8.95
N GLU A 161 11.82 21.34 9.37
CA GLU A 161 10.43 21.30 9.84
C GLU A 161 10.33 20.83 11.30
N ASP A 162 9.54 21.55 12.10
CA ASP A 162 9.28 21.25 13.51
C ASP A 162 8.14 20.23 13.66
N GLN A 163 8.49 19.05 14.16
CA GLN A 163 7.59 17.93 14.39
C GLN A 163 7.11 17.92 15.84
N ALA A 164 5.82 17.82 16.06
CA ALA A 164 5.22 17.69 17.37
C ALA A 164 5.57 16.31 17.94
N SER A 165 6.10 16.28 19.16
CA SER A 165 6.55 15.05 19.80
C SER A 165 6.12 15.04 21.26
N ALA A 166 5.69 13.90 21.78
CA ALA A 166 5.22 13.78 23.16
C ALA A 166 5.20 12.34 23.65
N ALA A 167 5.08 12.13 24.96
CA ALA A 167 4.80 10.81 25.53
C ALA A 167 3.49 10.79 26.32
N VAL A 168 2.72 9.71 26.14
CA VAL A 168 1.45 9.47 26.85
C VAL A 168 1.37 8.03 27.33
N THR A 169 0.55 7.78 28.33
CA THR A 169 0.32 6.44 28.89
C THR A 169 -1.16 6.13 28.94
N GLN A 170 -1.58 5.01 28.36
CA GLN A 170 -2.97 4.58 28.42
C GLN A 170 -3.34 4.19 29.85
N LYS A 171 -4.40 4.80 30.39
CA LYS A 171 -4.87 4.60 31.77
C LYS A 171 -5.27 3.16 32.07
N ALA A 172 -5.87 2.49 31.08
CA ALA A 172 -6.42 1.15 31.26
C ALA A 172 -5.35 0.05 31.31
N THR A 173 -4.28 0.20 30.53
CA THR A 173 -3.29 -0.87 30.30
C THR A 173 -1.88 -0.51 30.80
N GLY A 174 -1.61 0.77 31.05
CA GLY A 174 -0.25 1.25 31.31
C GLY A 174 0.62 1.35 30.05
N LEU A 175 0.08 1.08 28.85
CA LEU A 175 0.81 1.18 27.59
C LEU A 175 1.33 2.61 27.39
N ARG A 176 2.66 2.78 27.36
CA ARG A 176 3.29 4.06 27.03
C ARG A 176 3.47 4.17 25.52
N LEU A 177 3.10 5.32 24.97
CA LEU A 177 3.30 5.67 23.57
C LEU A 177 4.26 6.86 23.48
N SER A 178 5.30 6.71 22.68
CA SER A 178 6.18 7.80 22.26
C SER A 178 5.68 8.29 20.90
N LEU A 179 5.08 9.47 20.87
CA LEU A 179 4.34 9.99 19.73
C LEU A 179 5.19 11.00 18.96
N ILE A 180 5.16 10.92 17.64
CA ILE A 180 5.62 11.98 16.74
C ILE A 180 4.55 12.18 15.66
N SER A 181 4.06 13.41 15.54
CA SER A 181 3.30 13.86 14.36
C SER A 181 4.28 14.52 13.41
N ALA A 182 4.51 13.91 12.26
CA ALA A 182 5.61 14.20 11.35
C ALA A 182 5.11 14.61 9.95
N HIS A 183 5.49 15.79 9.48
CA HIS A 183 5.45 16.17 8.07
C HIS A 183 6.89 16.53 7.70
N ALA A 184 7.55 15.73 6.86
CA ALA A 184 8.96 15.94 6.53
C ALA A 184 9.15 15.93 5.02
N ALA A 185 9.26 17.11 4.41
CA ALA A 185 9.40 17.29 2.97
C ALA A 185 10.85 17.20 2.46
N GLY A 186 11.79 16.80 3.31
CA GLY A 186 13.21 16.66 2.99
C GLY A 186 13.63 15.32 2.37
N ASP A 187 14.94 15.04 2.35
CA ASP A 187 15.46 13.75 1.89
C ASP A 187 14.85 12.60 2.73
N PRO A 188 14.16 11.63 2.11
CA PRO A 188 13.47 10.59 2.85
C PRO A 188 14.41 9.76 3.76
N LEU A 189 15.67 9.52 3.38
CA LEU A 189 16.56 8.66 4.16
C LEU A 189 17.01 9.32 5.50
N PRO A 190 17.58 10.55 5.51
CA PRO A 190 17.88 11.24 6.76
C PRO A 190 16.64 11.52 7.61
N ALA A 191 15.47 11.75 7.01
CA ALA A 191 14.21 11.96 7.74
C ALA A 191 13.85 10.73 8.57
N ALA A 192 13.89 9.53 7.96
CA ALA A 192 13.62 8.28 8.67
C ALA A 192 14.56 8.07 9.87
N GLN A 193 15.85 8.37 9.71
CA GLN A 193 16.86 8.22 10.76
C GLN A 193 16.64 9.21 11.92
N GLN A 194 16.36 10.49 11.60
CA GLN A 194 16.11 11.52 12.61
C GLN A 194 14.82 11.23 13.37
N LEU A 195 13.73 10.88 12.68
CA LEU A 195 12.45 10.52 13.32
C LEU A 195 12.60 9.31 14.24
N HIS A 196 13.32 8.27 13.80
CA HIS A 196 13.62 7.12 14.65
C HIS A 196 14.40 7.53 15.91
N THR A 197 15.42 8.38 15.77
CA THR A 197 16.24 8.86 16.88
C THR A 197 15.43 9.64 17.90
N VAL A 198 14.56 10.55 17.44
CA VAL A 198 13.65 11.29 18.33
C VAL A 198 12.75 10.32 19.10
N ALA A 199 12.13 9.37 18.40
CA ALA A 199 11.16 8.48 19.01
C ALA A 199 11.80 7.55 20.06
N ALA A 200 13.03 7.08 19.77
CA ALA A 200 13.85 6.35 20.72
C ALA A 200 14.20 7.21 21.95
N GLY A 201 14.54 8.49 21.76
CA GLY A 201 14.83 9.41 22.85
C GLY A 201 13.63 9.68 23.79
N LEU A 202 12.40 9.66 23.26
CA LEU A 202 11.17 9.82 24.05
C LEU A 202 10.83 8.60 24.91
N ALA A 203 11.26 7.40 24.49
CA ALA A 203 11.08 6.17 25.25
C ALA A 203 11.90 6.18 26.56
N GLY A 204 12.98 6.97 26.62
CA GLY A 204 13.89 7.02 27.76
C GLY A 204 14.75 5.75 27.86
N THR A 205 14.99 5.27 29.09
CA THR A 205 15.71 4.00 29.35
C THR A 205 14.79 2.77 29.33
N ALA A 206 13.49 2.96 29.11
CA ALA A 206 12.53 1.87 29.04
C ALA A 206 12.78 1.02 27.78
N GLY A 207 12.55 -0.29 27.88
CA GLY A 207 12.74 -1.17 26.72
C GLY A 207 11.76 -0.83 25.60
N PRO A 208 12.04 -1.20 24.33
CA PRO A 208 11.14 -0.98 23.19
C PRO A 208 9.73 -1.58 23.33
N GLN A 209 9.53 -2.43 24.34
CA GLN A 209 8.26 -3.09 24.66
C GLN A 209 7.42 -2.30 25.68
N ASP A 210 8.07 -1.54 26.55
CA ASP A 210 7.43 -0.77 27.62
C ASP A 210 6.97 0.60 27.13
N ALA A 211 7.59 1.10 26.06
CA ALA A 211 7.20 2.29 25.33
C ALA A 211 7.15 1.96 23.84
N VAL A 212 6.00 2.20 23.20
CA VAL A 212 5.81 1.98 21.77
C VAL A 212 6.00 3.31 21.02
N PRO A 213 7.07 3.46 20.23
CA PRO A 213 7.19 4.54 19.26
C PRO A 213 6.08 4.46 18.21
N VAL A 214 5.37 5.57 18.02
CA VAL A 214 4.35 5.77 17.01
C VAL A 214 4.65 7.06 16.24
N LEU A 215 4.83 6.94 14.94
CA LEU A 215 5.02 8.05 14.00
C LEU A 215 3.78 8.13 13.12
N GLY A 216 3.09 9.27 13.12
CA GLY A 216 2.02 9.57 12.17
C GLY A 216 2.52 10.64 11.22
N GLY A 217 2.33 10.50 9.91
CA GLY A 217 2.79 11.52 8.99
C GLY A 217 2.33 11.38 7.55
N ASP A 218 2.28 12.50 6.83
CA ASP A 218 2.15 12.53 5.37
C ASP A 218 3.53 12.35 4.74
N TYR A 219 3.71 11.22 4.06
CA TYR A 219 4.91 10.91 3.31
C TYR A 219 4.51 10.83 1.84
N ARG A 220 4.69 11.96 1.14
CA ARG A 220 4.28 12.23 -0.26
C ARG A 220 4.98 11.38 -1.33
N ALA A 221 5.56 10.26 -0.94
CA ALA A 221 6.35 9.41 -1.80
C ALA A 221 5.82 7.98 -1.69
N GLY A 222 5.33 7.42 -2.81
CA GLY A 222 4.83 6.05 -2.85
C GLY A 222 5.88 5.05 -2.32
N ARG A 223 5.45 3.92 -1.73
CA ARG A 223 6.38 2.90 -1.23
C ARG A 223 7.40 2.46 -2.29
N CYS A 224 6.94 2.34 -3.53
CA CYS A 224 7.74 2.07 -4.71
C CYS A 224 8.27 3.37 -5.34
N VAL A 225 9.40 3.29 -6.03
CA VAL A 225 9.99 4.43 -6.75
C VAL A 225 9.14 4.88 -7.97
N ASP A 226 8.20 4.05 -8.47
CA ASP A 226 7.30 4.40 -9.58
C ASP A 226 5.85 3.90 -9.35
N PRO A 227 4.85 4.80 -9.27
CA PRO A 227 3.44 4.45 -9.15
C PRO A 227 2.75 4.27 -10.53
N SER A 228 2.84 3.06 -11.09
CA SER A 228 2.12 2.65 -12.32
C SER A 228 1.09 1.52 -12.06
N ALA A 229 0.12 1.34 -12.98
CA ALA A 229 -0.87 0.25 -12.92
C ALA A 229 -0.24 -1.16 -13.08
N TYR A 230 1.05 -1.20 -13.44
CA TYR A 230 1.85 -2.39 -13.73
C TYR A 230 3.08 -2.46 -12.84
N GLN A 231 2.99 -1.90 -11.63
CA GLN A 231 4.03 -2.01 -10.61
C GLN A 231 4.52 -3.46 -10.50
N PRO A 232 5.81 -3.73 -10.74
CA PRO A 232 6.38 -5.03 -10.48
C PRO A 232 6.19 -5.36 -9.01
N VAL A 233 5.83 -6.61 -8.76
CA VAL A 233 5.76 -7.19 -7.41
C VAL A 233 7.08 -7.02 -6.63
N ASP A 234 8.19 -6.81 -7.34
CA ASP A 234 9.55 -6.66 -6.82
C ASP A 234 10.08 -5.20 -6.93
N CYS A 235 9.21 -4.19 -6.94
CA CYS A 235 9.65 -2.78 -6.98
C CYS A 235 10.64 -2.46 -5.84
N ALA A 236 11.68 -1.67 -6.10
CA ALA A 236 12.54 -1.18 -5.04
C ALA A 236 11.74 -0.27 -4.11
N ALA A 237 11.71 -0.59 -2.82
CA ALA A 237 11.11 0.29 -1.83
C ALA A 237 12.00 1.54 -1.65
N GLN A 238 11.39 2.71 -1.48
CA GLN A 238 12.17 3.91 -1.24
C GLN A 238 12.96 3.82 0.08
N ALA A 239 14.05 4.60 0.18
CA ALA A 239 14.97 4.52 1.29
C ALA A 239 14.30 4.81 2.65
N PHE A 240 13.36 5.75 2.71
CA PHE A 240 12.58 6.06 3.92
C PHE A 240 11.81 4.84 4.44
N TRP A 241 10.98 4.24 3.59
CA TRP A 241 10.17 3.08 3.94
C TRP A 241 11.03 1.89 4.35
N THR A 242 12.08 1.61 3.56
CA THR A 242 13.04 0.54 3.87
C THR A 242 13.70 0.77 5.23
N THR A 243 14.08 2.02 5.52
CA THR A 243 14.71 2.39 6.78
C THR A 243 13.77 2.22 7.98
N LEU A 244 12.54 2.73 7.94
CA LEU A 244 11.61 2.56 9.06
C LEU A 244 11.16 1.09 9.22
N THR A 245 10.77 0.43 8.13
CA THR A 245 10.10 -0.89 8.21
C THR A 245 11.08 -2.05 8.23
N SER A 246 12.11 -2.04 7.38
CA SER A 246 13.08 -3.11 7.27
C SER A 246 14.32 -2.90 8.12
N THR A 247 14.67 -1.67 8.52
CA THR A 247 15.83 -1.43 9.41
C THR A 247 15.41 -1.21 10.85
N TYR A 248 14.50 -0.28 11.15
CA TYR A 248 14.16 0.11 12.52
C TYR A 248 12.97 -0.63 13.15
N GLY A 249 12.32 -1.50 12.38
CA GLY A 249 11.28 -2.38 12.91
C GLY A 249 9.96 -1.70 13.23
N TYR A 250 9.64 -0.59 12.57
CA TYR A 250 8.28 -0.07 12.55
C TYR A 250 7.40 -0.95 11.66
N ASP A 251 6.19 -1.24 12.13
CA ASP A 251 5.13 -1.79 11.30
C ASP A 251 4.46 -0.67 10.55
N ASP A 252 4.23 -0.92 9.27
CA ASP A 252 3.41 -0.06 8.45
C ASP A 252 1.96 -0.51 8.59
N ALA A 253 1.12 0.29 9.25
CA ALA A 253 -0.31 0.01 9.34
C ALA A 253 -1.05 0.27 8.01
N PHE A 254 -0.38 0.78 6.98
CA PHE A 254 -0.98 1.35 5.76
C PHE A 254 -0.49 0.68 4.45
N PHE A 255 -0.60 -0.65 4.39
CA PHE A 255 -0.66 -1.38 3.11
C PHE A 255 -1.87 -2.30 2.99
N ALA A 256 -3.01 -1.92 3.57
CA ALA A 256 -4.26 -2.46 3.04
C ALA A 256 -4.41 -1.88 1.61
N ARG A 257 -4.18 -2.71 0.58
CA ARG A 257 -4.35 -2.35 -0.84
C ARG A 257 -5.62 -1.51 -0.97
N SER A 258 -5.49 -0.21 -1.20
CA SER A 258 -6.61 0.48 -1.81
C SER A 258 -6.61 0.13 -3.29
N ALA A 259 -7.79 -0.23 -3.81
CA ALA A 259 -8.00 -0.45 -5.23
C ALA A 259 -7.94 0.88 -6.03
N ALA A 260 -7.84 2.03 -5.36
CA ALA A 260 -7.91 3.35 -5.99
C ALA A 260 -6.51 3.86 -6.43
N PRO A 261 -6.27 4.09 -7.74
CA PRO A 261 -5.01 4.62 -8.28
C PRO A 261 -4.65 6.05 -7.83
N THR A 262 -5.60 6.76 -7.21
CA THR A 262 -5.48 8.18 -6.83
C THR A 262 -4.84 8.41 -5.46
N LEU A 263 -4.62 7.36 -4.65
CA LEU A 263 -4.06 7.48 -3.30
C LEU A 263 -2.53 7.58 -3.27
N LYS A 264 -1.97 8.31 -4.23
CA LYS A 264 -0.51 8.48 -4.36
C LYS A 264 0.12 9.25 -3.19
N ASN A 265 -0.68 9.91 -2.34
CA ASN A 265 -0.23 10.71 -1.19
C ASN A 265 -1.13 10.44 0.04
N THR A 266 -0.75 9.52 0.92
CA THR A 266 -1.55 9.20 2.12
C THR A 266 -0.78 9.43 3.40
N ALA A 267 -1.48 9.77 4.48
CA ALA A 267 -0.92 9.76 5.83
C ALA A 267 -0.77 8.32 6.34
N TYR A 268 0.37 8.00 6.95
CA TYR A 268 0.72 6.67 7.46
C TYR A 268 0.95 6.72 8.97
N VAL A 269 0.57 5.65 9.67
CA VAL A 269 0.99 5.36 11.05
C VAL A 269 2.02 4.23 11.05
N PHE A 270 3.20 4.54 11.55
CA PHE A 270 4.26 3.60 11.87
C PHE A 270 4.30 3.34 13.35
N ALA A 271 4.23 2.07 13.77
CA ALA A 271 4.39 1.71 15.18
C ALA A 271 5.38 0.57 15.33
N ARG A 272 6.29 0.61 16.31
CA ARG A 272 7.12 -0.57 16.63
C ARG A 272 6.37 -1.64 17.43
N GLY A 273 5.26 -1.26 18.07
CA GLY A 273 4.36 -2.17 18.77
C GLY A 273 3.53 -3.02 17.81
N ASN A 274 2.60 -3.81 18.35
CA ASN A 274 1.70 -4.62 17.53
C ASN A 274 0.56 -3.76 16.97
N VAL A 275 0.45 -3.69 15.64
CA VAL A 275 -0.74 -3.15 14.97
C VAL A 275 -1.75 -4.28 14.82
N THR A 276 -2.87 -4.20 15.56
CA THR A 276 -3.89 -5.26 15.55
C THR A 276 -5.06 -4.99 14.62
N ASP A 277 -5.25 -3.74 14.21
CA ASP A 277 -6.31 -3.31 13.30
C ASP A 277 -5.93 -1.94 12.70
N ALA A 278 -6.31 -1.67 11.45
CA ALA A 278 -6.01 -0.42 10.76
C ALA A 278 -6.94 -0.15 9.57
N TYR A 279 -7.17 1.12 9.25
CA TYR A 279 -8.07 1.54 8.18
C TYR A 279 -7.72 2.94 7.63
N VAL A 280 -8.08 3.19 6.37
CA VAL A 280 -8.02 4.49 5.69
C VAL A 280 -9.44 4.89 5.28
N ASP A 281 -9.89 6.10 5.62
CA ASP A 281 -11.21 6.61 5.20
C ASP A 281 -11.24 7.02 3.73
N THR A 282 -11.05 6.07 2.81
CA THR A 282 -11.11 6.29 1.36
C THR A 282 -12.53 6.64 0.86
N ALA A 283 -13.55 6.45 1.70
CA ALA A 283 -14.93 6.72 1.36
C ALA A 283 -15.23 8.21 1.11
N TYR A 284 -14.36 9.15 1.49
CA TYR A 284 -14.62 10.58 1.26
C TYR A 284 -14.49 10.96 -0.24
N ASP A 285 -13.55 10.36 -0.96
CA ASP A 285 -13.37 10.56 -2.40
C ASP A 285 -14.39 9.77 -3.23
N GLU A 286 -14.68 8.53 -2.82
CA GLU A 286 -15.61 7.65 -3.52
C GLU A 286 -17.06 8.14 -3.41
N ALA A 287 -17.41 8.80 -2.30
CA ALA A 287 -18.74 9.38 -2.10
C ALA A 287 -18.99 10.67 -2.90
N LEU A 288 -17.94 11.29 -3.48
CA LEU A 288 -18.05 12.46 -4.33
C LEU A 288 -18.13 12.06 -5.82
N PRO A 289 -19.18 12.49 -6.56
CA PRO A 289 -19.23 12.34 -8.01
C PRO A 289 -17.98 12.91 -8.66
N SER A 290 -17.41 12.23 -9.65
CA SER A 290 -16.15 12.65 -10.31
C SER A 290 -16.21 14.09 -10.85
N ALA A 291 -17.39 14.51 -11.36
CA ALA A 291 -17.63 15.88 -11.82
C ALA A 291 -17.60 16.94 -10.70
N ASP A 292 -17.96 16.56 -9.47
CA ASP A 292 -17.98 17.47 -8.32
C ASP A 292 -16.61 17.55 -7.64
N ARG A 293 -15.75 16.53 -7.74
CA ARG A 293 -14.45 16.47 -7.03
C ARG A 293 -13.54 17.65 -7.35
N ALA A 294 -13.40 18.02 -8.62
CA ALA A 294 -12.56 19.15 -9.02
C ALA A 294 -13.09 20.48 -8.44
N ALA A 295 -14.42 20.68 -8.45
CA ALA A 295 -15.05 21.85 -7.88
C ALA A 295 -15.00 21.86 -6.35
N CYS A 296 -15.13 20.71 -5.69
CA CYS A 296 -14.91 20.57 -4.25
C CYS A 296 -13.47 20.98 -3.94
N LYS A 297 -12.48 20.31 -4.55
CA LYS A 297 -11.07 20.60 -4.32
C LYS A 297 -10.76 22.08 -4.54
N GLN A 298 -11.22 22.70 -5.62
CA GLN A 298 -11.02 24.12 -5.87
C GLN A 298 -11.61 25.03 -4.78
N ALA A 299 -12.79 24.71 -4.24
CA ALA A 299 -13.43 25.50 -3.20
C ALA A 299 -12.70 25.40 -1.85
N PHE A 300 -12.26 24.19 -1.50
CA PHE A 300 -11.42 23.95 -0.32
C PHE A 300 -10.04 24.59 -0.50
N ASP A 301 -9.43 24.46 -1.69
CA ASP A 301 -8.14 25.06 -1.98
C ASP A 301 -8.14 26.59 -1.88
N ALA A 302 -9.31 27.21 -2.04
CA ALA A 302 -9.52 28.64 -1.92
C ALA A 302 -9.94 29.10 -0.51
N GLY A 303 -10.03 28.20 0.47
CA GLY A 303 -10.56 28.47 1.82
C GLY A 303 -11.98 29.00 1.83
N ARG A 304 -12.83 28.45 0.95
CA ARG A 304 -14.25 28.81 0.83
C ARG A 304 -15.13 27.57 0.86
N SER A 305 -14.79 26.63 1.73
CA SER A 305 -15.47 25.34 1.92
C SER A 305 -16.97 25.51 2.18
N ALA A 306 -17.36 26.56 2.91
CA ALA A 306 -18.77 26.92 3.14
C ALA A 306 -19.55 27.31 1.87
N SER A 307 -18.87 27.72 0.80
CA SER A 307 -19.47 28.05 -0.51
C SER A 307 -19.43 26.90 -1.52
N ALA A 308 -18.82 25.77 -1.15
CA ALA A 308 -18.69 24.61 -2.02
C ALA A 308 -20.07 23.99 -2.35
N PRO A 309 -20.16 23.18 -3.43
CA PRO A 309 -21.37 22.43 -3.75
C PRO A 309 -21.91 21.66 -2.52
N PRO A 310 -23.25 21.51 -2.38
CA PRO A 310 -23.87 20.95 -1.18
C PRO A 310 -23.27 19.62 -0.70
N LYS A 311 -22.92 18.72 -1.63
CA LYS A 311 -22.30 17.42 -1.30
C LYS A 311 -20.88 17.58 -0.71
N CYS A 312 -20.09 18.52 -1.23
CA CYS A 312 -18.73 18.79 -0.75
C CYS A 312 -18.74 19.24 0.71
N ARG A 313 -19.67 20.14 1.07
CA ARG A 313 -19.79 20.69 2.44
C ARG A 313 -19.96 19.62 3.52
N SER A 314 -20.60 18.51 3.18
CA SER A 314 -20.84 17.43 4.13
C SER A 314 -19.75 16.35 4.19
N MET A 315 -18.89 16.26 3.16
CA MET A 315 -18.04 15.07 2.96
C MET A 315 -16.55 15.37 2.84
N TYR A 316 -16.16 16.50 2.26
CA TYR A 316 -14.75 16.84 2.01
C TYR A 316 -14.21 17.64 3.20
N TYR A 317 -12.97 17.36 3.61
CA TYR A 317 -12.33 18.03 4.76
C TYR A 317 -10.80 18.20 4.63
N ALA A 318 -10.17 17.51 3.68
CA ALA A 318 -8.72 17.58 3.45
C ALA A 318 -8.39 17.04 2.06
N ASP A 319 -7.16 17.27 1.60
CA ASP A 319 -6.65 16.68 0.36
C ASP A 319 -6.34 15.18 0.47
N ALA A 320 -6.17 14.67 1.69
CA ALA A 320 -5.90 13.26 1.97
C ALA A 320 -6.91 12.63 2.95
N PRO A 321 -7.24 11.33 2.79
CA PRO A 321 -8.02 10.61 3.79
C PRO A 321 -7.24 10.50 5.11
N PHE A 322 -7.94 10.48 6.24
CA PHE A 322 -7.29 10.13 7.50
C PHE A 322 -7.12 8.61 7.60
N GLY A 323 -6.10 8.23 8.34
CA GLY A 323 -5.80 6.85 8.70
C GLY A 323 -5.95 6.62 10.20
N TRP A 324 -6.29 5.40 10.60
CA TRP A 324 -6.19 4.99 12.00
C TRP A 324 -5.65 3.58 12.19
N ALA A 325 -5.05 3.33 13.35
CA ALA A 325 -4.53 2.03 13.76
C ALA A 325 -4.72 1.78 15.26
N VAL A 326 -4.98 0.53 15.64
CA VAL A 326 -4.98 0.07 17.04
C VAL A 326 -3.61 -0.51 17.38
N VAL A 327 -2.88 0.15 18.27
CA VAL A 327 -1.50 -0.16 18.65
C VAL A 327 -1.44 -0.79 20.05
N ARG A 328 -0.66 -1.86 20.22
CA ARG A 328 -0.42 -2.55 21.50
C ARG A 328 1.07 -2.71 21.78
N ALA A 329 1.41 -3.04 23.03
CA ALA A 329 2.77 -3.49 23.37
C ALA A 329 3.18 -4.68 22.48
N GLY A 330 4.45 -4.68 22.06
CA GLY A 330 5.03 -5.71 21.20
C GLY A 330 5.44 -6.97 21.96
N GLN A 331 5.95 -7.95 21.22
CA GLN A 331 6.74 -9.05 21.78
C GLN A 331 8.24 -8.75 21.61
N PRO A 332 9.13 -9.26 22.49
CA PRO A 332 10.59 -9.05 22.39
C PRO A 332 11.13 -9.39 21.00
N VAL A 333 10.62 -10.45 20.39
CA VAL A 333 10.85 -10.80 18.98
C VAL A 333 9.50 -11.06 18.34
N ARG A 334 9.20 -10.38 17.24
CA ARG A 334 8.02 -10.63 16.41
C ARG A 334 8.43 -11.21 15.08
N ARG A 335 7.70 -12.23 14.65
CA ARG A 335 7.83 -12.86 13.34
C ARG A 335 6.50 -12.76 12.64
N SER A 336 6.51 -12.43 11.36
CA SER A 336 5.28 -12.19 10.60
C SER A 336 5.50 -12.50 9.12
N VAL A 337 4.45 -12.98 8.47
CA VAL A 337 4.36 -13.07 7.02
C VAL A 337 3.33 -12.02 6.56
N ALA A 338 3.70 -11.19 5.58
CA ALA A 338 2.84 -10.13 5.08
C ALA A 338 2.86 -10.08 3.54
N PRO A 339 1.72 -9.87 2.85
CA PRO A 339 0.37 -9.82 3.40
C PRO A 339 -0.07 -11.18 3.98
N ALA A 340 -1.17 -11.19 4.73
CA ALA A 340 -1.72 -12.41 5.32
C ALA A 340 -2.30 -13.39 4.28
N SER A 341 -2.50 -12.94 3.04
CA SER A 341 -2.84 -13.77 1.88
C SER A 341 -2.31 -13.13 0.60
N VAL A 342 -2.01 -13.95 -0.40
CA VAL A 342 -1.57 -13.51 -1.73
C VAL A 342 -2.65 -13.81 -2.74
N THR A 343 -2.95 -12.87 -3.62
CA THR A 343 -3.76 -13.14 -4.82
C THR A 343 -2.87 -13.02 -6.05
N LEU A 344 -2.88 -14.05 -6.90
CA LEU A 344 -2.12 -14.12 -8.14
C LEU A 344 -2.95 -13.57 -9.32
N ASP A 345 -3.42 -12.33 -9.17
CA ASP A 345 -4.26 -11.58 -10.12
C ASP A 345 -3.45 -10.80 -11.17
N ARG A 346 -2.12 -10.86 -11.10
CA ARG A 346 -1.20 -10.27 -12.08
C ARG A 346 -0.48 -11.35 -12.85
N CYS A 347 -0.42 -11.18 -14.16
CA CYS A 347 0.32 -12.07 -15.05
C CYS A 347 1.41 -11.30 -15.78
N GLU A 348 2.51 -11.99 -16.04
CA GLU A 348 3.59 -11.50 -16.87
C GLU A 348 4.13 -12.68 -17.66
N LEU A 349 4.06 -12.59 -18.98
CA LEU A 349 4.63 -13.60 -19.88
C LEU A 349 4.15 -15.03 -19.55
N GLY A 350 2.84 -15.21 -19.38
CA GLY A 350 2.26 -16.52 -19.05
C GLY A 350 2.52 -17.02 -17.62
N VAL A 351 3.05 -16.19 -16.72
CA VAL A 351 3.26 -16.50 -15.29
C VAL A 351 2.39 -15.59 -14.43
N ARG A 352 1.59 -16.15 -13.54
CA ARG A 352 0.92 -15.41 -12.47
C ARG A 352 1.93 -15.08 -11.38
N LYS A 353 1.89 -13.86 -10.85
CA LYS A 353 2.83 -13.37 -9.86
C LYS A 353 2.11 -12.77 -8.65
N GLY A 354 2.71 -12.96 -7.49
CA GLY A 354 2.40 -12.29 -6.23
C GLY A 354 3.62 -12.31 -5.33
N ALA A 355 3.57 -11.60 -4.20
CA ALA A 355 4.63 -11.67 -3.21
C ALA A 355 4.08 -11.64 -1.80
N ALA A 356 4.89 -12.22 -0.92
CA ALA A 356 4.85 -12.04 0.51
C ALA A 356 6.22 -11.63 1.02
N LEU A 357 6.29 -11.30 2.30
CA LEU A 357 7.46 -10.87 3.03
C LEU A 357 7.52 -11.69 4.29
N ALA A 358 8.58 -12.47 4.48
CA ALA A 358 8.90 -13.03 5.79
C ALA A 358 9.70 -11.98 6.57
N ARG A 359 9.20 -11.58 7.73
CA ARG A 359 9.77 -10.47 8.49
C ARG A 359 10.00 -10.83 9.94
N VAL A 360 11.14 -10.38 10.46
CA VAL A 360 11.54 -10.51 11.87
C VAL A 360 11.83 -9.13 12.42
N VAL A 361 11.21 -8.79 13.55
CA VAL A 361 11.46 -7.58 14.34
C VAL A 361 12.05 -7.98 15.67
N ASN A 362 13.24 -7.46 15.97
CA ASN A 362 13.99 -7.74 17.18
C ASN A 362 14.00 -6.51 18.09
N GLY A 363 13.16 -6.53 19.12
CA GLY A 363 13.12 -5.50 20.17
C GLY A 363 14.04 -5.80 21.35
N THR A 364 14.91 -6.81 21.26
CA THR A 364 15.85 -7.18 22.34
C THR A 364 17.15 -6.38 22.25
N GLY A 365 18.00 -6.51 23.29
CA GLY A 365 19.33 -5.89 23.35
C GLY A 365 20.45 -6.67 22.65
N GLN A 366 20.15 -7.80 22.00
CA GLN A 366 21.15 -8.64 21.31
C GLN A 366 20.68 -8.97 19.89
N GLY A 367 21.62 -9.23 18.98
CA GLY A 367 21.28 -9.69 17.62
C GLY A 367 20.69 -11.10 17.63
N ILE A 368 19.81 -11.40 16.68
CA ILE A 368 19.24 -12.74 16.46
C ILE A 368 19.41 -13.15 15.00
N THR A 369 19.39 -14.46 14.74
CA THR A 369 19.34 -15.02 13.39
C THR A 369 18.22 -16.04 13.34
N ASP A 370 17.29 -15.88 12.38
CA ASP A 370 16.22 -16.83 12.12
C ASP A 370 16.32 -17.36 10.69
N ASP A 371 16.28 -18.67 10.53
CA ASP A 371 16.13 -19.28 9.22
C ASP A 371 14.69 -19.16 8.73
N VAL A 372 14.53 -19.02 7.41
CA VAL A 372 13.26 -18.97 6.72
C VAL A 372 13.18 -20.15 5.76
N THR A 373 12.11 -20.93 5.84
CA THR A 373 11.82 -22.00 4.87
C THR A 373 10.40 -21.86 4.38
N VAL A 374 10.19 -22.16 3.09
CA VAL A 374 8.89 -22.10 2.44
C VAL A 374 8.57 -23.44 1.80
N ASP A 375 7.46 -24.02 2.21
CA ASP A 375 6.87 -25.22 1.62
C ASP A 375 5.65 -24.80 0.78
N ALA A 376 5.73 -24.98 -0.53
CA ALA A 376 4.71 -24.55 -1.49
C ALA A 376 4.25 -25.75 -2.33
N PRO A 377 2.94 -26.05 -2.35
CA PRO A 377 2.42 -27.15 -3.17
C PRO A 377 2.44 -26.80 -4.66
N ALA A 378 2.66 -27.80 -5.51
CA ALA A 378 2.52 -27.62 -6.96
C ALA A 378 1.08 -27.16 -7.32
N PRO A 379 0.91 -26.26 -8.31
CA PRO A 379 1.93 -25.74 -9.24
C PRO A 379 2.62 -24.46 -8.76
N LEU A 380 2.46 -24.05 -7.49
CA LEU A 380 3.11 -22.85 -6.98
C LEU A 380 4.62 -23.02 -6.88
N GLN A 381 5.34 -21.93 -7.14
CA GLN A 381 6.76 -21.80 -6.84
C GLN A 381 6.97 -20.57 -5.98
N VAL A 382 7.86 -20.68 -4.98
CA VAL A 382 8.24 -19.54 -4.14
C VAL A 382 9.75 -19.34 -4.21
N THR A 383 10.18 -18.11 -4.53
CA THR A 383 11.59 -17.75 -4.64
C THR A 383 11.92 -16.56 -3.72
N PRO A 384 12.94 -16.69 -2.85
CA PRO A 384 13.67 -17.92 -2.56
C PRO A 384 12.78 -18.90 -1.76
N GLY A 385 13.00 -20.20 -1.95
CA GLY A 385 12.32 -21.24 -1.13
C GLY A 385 12.89 -21.35 0.29
N SER A 386 14.05 -20.76 0.54
CA SER A 386 14.69 -20.69 1.85
C SER A 386 15.64 -19.50 1.97
N GLY A 387 15.91 -19.04 3.18
CA GLY A 387 16.89 -17.98 3.46
C GLY A 387 17.19 -17.88 4.95
N SER A 388 17.93 -16.85 5.35
CA SER A 388 18.21 -16.56 6.76
C SER A 388 18.17 -15.05 7.01
N LEU A 389 17.66 -14.66 8.18
CA LEU A 389 17.45 -13.28 8.59
C LEU A 389 18.28 -13.00 9.86
N THR A 390 19.43 -12.36 9.69
CA THR A 390 20.22 -11.82 10.81
C THR A 390 19.74 -10.41 11.16
N VAL A 391 19.11 -10.27 12.32
CA VAL A 391 18.45 -9.06 12.79
C VAL A 391 19.18 -8.47 14.01
N PRO A 392 19.84 -7.30 13.86
CA PRO A 392 20.47 -6.61 14.99
C PRO A 392 19.49 -6.25 16.10
N ALA A 393 20.05 -5.98 17.30
CA ALA A 393 19.29 -5.47 18.43
C ALA A 393 18.51 -4.21 18.06
N GLY A 394 17.23 -4.15 18.44
CA GLY A 394 16.37 -3.03 18.16
C GLY A 394 16.05 -2.80 16.67
N GLN A 395 16.32 -3.74 15.76
CA GLN A 395 16.09 -3.61 14.32
C GLN A 395 15.08 -4.63 13.79
N ALA A 396 14.79 -4.58 12.49
CA ALA A 396 14.07 -5.63 11.77
C ALA A 396 14.89 -6.11 10.58
N ARG A 397 14.47 -7.21 9.93
CA ARG A 397 14.86 -7.57 8.56
C ARG A 397 13.69 -8.28 7.88
N THR A 398 13.71 -8.23 6.55
CA THR A 398 12.69 -8.81 5.69
C THR A 398 13.34 -9.67 4.61
N LEU A 399 12.76 -10.83 4.35
CA LEU A 399 13.04 -11.69 3.19
C LEU A 399 11.85 -11.61 2.23
N PRO A 400 11.99 -10.98 1.04
CA PRO A 400 10.95 -11.01 0.02
C PRO A 400 10.75 -12.43 -0.52
N LEU A 401 9.49 -12.84 -0.62
CA LEU A 401 9.05 -14.15 -1.12
C LEU A 401 8.21 -13.94 -2.37
N LYS A 402 8.76 -14.22 -3.54
CA LYS A 402 8.05 -14.15 -4.82
C LYS A 402 7.27 -15.43 -5.04
N VAL A 403 5.95 -15.33 -5.13
CA VAL A 403 5.04 -16.46 -5.36
C VAL A 403 4.60 -16.45 -6.81
N THR A 404 4.80 -17.56 -7.52
CA THR A 404 4.42 -17.69 -8.93
C THR A 404 3.65 -18.97 -9.23
N ALA A 405 2.88 -18.94 -10.31
CA ALA A 405 2.23 -20.11 -10.89
C ALA A 405 2.11 -19.93 -12.42
N PRO A 406 2.19 -20.98 -13.24
CA PRO A 406 1.82 -20.88 -14.65
C PRO A 406 0.40 -20.29 -14.82
N GLN A 407 0.17 -19.45 -15.84
CA GLN A 407 -1.12 -18.81 -16.10
C GLN A 407 -2.27 -19.81 -16.25
N GLN A 408 -1.98 -20.98 -16.81
CA GLN A 408 -2.92 -22.07 -17.06
C GLN A 408 -3.16 -22.97 -15.84
N SER A 409 -2.55 -22.66 -14.69
CA SER A 409 -2.78 -23.40 -13.44
C SER A 409 -4.26 -23.38 -13.03
N ALA A 410 -4.67 -24.42 -12.31
CA ALA A 410 -6.03 -24.52 -11.79
C ALA A 410 -6.41 -23.29 -10.95
N VAL A 411 -7.65 -22.86 -11.09
CA VAL A 411 -8.23 -21.80 -10.25
C VAL A 411 -8.51 -22.38 -8.87
N GLY A 412 -8.14 -21.66 -7.82
CA GLY A 412 -8.37 -22.12 -6.45
C GLY A 412 -7.50 -21.41 -5.43
N THR A 413 -7.52 -21.93 -4.21
CA THR A 413 -6.69 -21.49 -3.09
C THR A 413 -5.70 -22.59 -2.74
N TYR A 414 -4.46 -22.20 -2.52
CA TYR A 414 -3.34 -23.06 -2.16
C TYR A 414 -2.75 -22.56 -0.85
N ASP A 415 -2.40 -23.47 0.06
CA ASP A 415 -1.77 -23.10 1.32
C ASP A 415 -0.26 -23.24 1.21
N VAL A 416 0.43 -22.10 1.25
CA VAL A 416 1.89 -22.05 1.34
C VAL A 416 2.28 -21.97 2.82
N ARG A 417 3.14 -22.86 3.29
CA ARG A 417 3.62 -22.84 4.67
C ARG A 417 4.96 -22.11 4.73
N VAL A 418 5.01 -21.02 5.48
CA VAL A 418 6.22 -20.23 5.71
C VAL A 418 6.64 -20.39 7.17
N THR A 419 7.85 -20.89 7.37
CA THR A 419 8.46 -21.04 8.70
C THR A 419 9.56 -20.00 8.87
N ILE A 420 9.53 -19.24 9.96
CA ILE A 420 10.52 -18.24 10.35
C ILE A 420 10.98 -18.59 11.77
N GLY A 421 12.20 -19.09 11.93
CA GLY A 421 12.68 -19.60 13.22
C GLY A 421 11.70 -20.61 13.83
N GLN A 422 11.03 -20.22 14.93
CA GLN A 422 10.04 -21.06 15.62
C GLN A 422 8.58 -20.80 15.22
N LEU A 423 8.31 -19.79 14.38
CA LEU A 423 6.95 -19.48 13.91
C LEU A 423 6.69 -20.19 12.59
N THR A 424 5.60 -20.94 12.50
CA THR A 424 5.05 -21.44 11.23
C THR A 424 3.74 -20.72 10.93
N THR A 425 3.61 -20.13 9.73
CA THR A 425 2.42 -19.43 9.27
C THR A 425 1.92 -20.06 7.97
N GLU A 426 0.61 -20.28 7.87
CA GLU A 426 -0.04 -20.61 6.61
C GLU A 426 -0.37 -19.32 5.87
N LEU A 427 0.08 -19.22 4.62
CA LEU A 427 -0.15 -18.13 3.70
C LEU A 427 -1.09 -18.63 2.60
N PRO A 428 -2.39 -18.31 2.66
CA PRO A 428 -3.33 -18.63 1.60
C PRO A 428 -2.96 -17.87 0.33
N VAL A 429 -2.82 -18.59 -0.77
CA VAL A 429 -2.54 -18.06 -2.10
C VAL A 429 -3.70 -18.38 -3.03
N SER A 430 -4.42 -17.35 -3.46
CA SER A 430 -5.54 -17.48 -4.38
C SER A 430 -5.10 -17.26 -5.82
N ALA A 431 -5.44 -18.18 -6.70
CA ALA A 431 -5.20 -18.13 -8.14
C ALA A 431 -6.56 -17.91 -8.85
N PRO A 432 -6.93 -16.67 -9.24
CA PRO A 432 -8.21 -16.36 -9.87
C PRO A 432 -8.35 -16.87 -11.31
N SER A 433 -9.54 -16.86 -11.90
CA SER A 433 -9.72 -17.25 -13.32
C SER A 433 -9.11 -16.27 -14.31
N GLN A 434 -9.01 -14.99 -13.93
CA GLN A 434 -8.43 -13.93 -14.74
C GLN A 434 -7.20 -13.35 -14.05
N CYS A 435 -6.22 -12.93 -14.84
CA CYS A 435 -5.09 -12.15 -14.37
C CYS A 435 -4.82 -11.01 -15.34
N THR A 436 -4.41 -9.87 -14.80
CA THR A 436 -4.08 -8.67 -15.58
C THR A 436 -2.67 -8.77 -16.10
N GLU A 437 -2.48 -8.66 -17.42
CA GLU A 437 -1.16 -8.59 -18.05
C GLU A 437 -0.81 -7.15 -18.42
N PRO A 438 0.46 -6.72 -18.27
CA PRO A 438 0.91 -5.44 -18.79
C PRO A 438 1.00 -5.45 -20.32
N PRO A 439 0.87 -4.27 -20.98
CA PRO A 439 1.05 -4.13 -22.42
C PRO A 439 2.51 -4.36 -22.83
N VAL A 440 3.45 -4.22 -21.90
CA VAL A 440 4.88 -4.39 -22.14
C VAL A 440 5.62 -4.78 -20.85
N VAL A 441 6.65 -5.62 -21.00
CA VAL A 441 7.48 -6.14 -19.90
C VAL A 441 8.95 -6.00 -20.27
N ALA A 442 9.79 -5.53 -19.36
CA ALA A 442 11.23 -5.51 -19.57
C ALA A 442 11.98 -6.33 -18.50
N THR A 443 13.19 -6.79 -18.84
CA THR A 443 14.08 -7.51 -17.92
C THR A 443 14.53 -6.64 -16.75
N SER A 444 14.69 -5.33 -16.97
CA SER A 444 14.94 -4.32 -15.95
C SER A 444 14.47 -2.95 -16.44
N TYR A 445 14.36 -1.99 -15.53
CA TYR A 445 14.21 -0.59 -15.88
C TYR A 445 14.78 0.30 -14.77
N HIS A 446 15.28 1.47 -15.15
CA HIS A 446 15.63 2.49 -14.17
C HIS A 446 14.39 3.26 -13.76
N SER A 447 14.30 3.62 -12.47
CA SER A 447 13.16 4.38 -11.97
C SER A 447 12.94 5.68 -12.74
N GLY A 448 11.68 6.00 -13.05
CA GLY A 448 11.30 7.14 -13.90
C GLY A 448 11.30 6.84 -15.40
N PHE A 449 11.85 5.70 -15.82
CA PHE A 449 11.88 5.25 -17.22
C PHE A 449 11.30 3.84 -17.39
N PRO A 450 10.05 3.59 -16.94
CA PRO A 450 9.43 2.27 -16.97
C PRO A 450 9.19 1.74 -18.38
N PRO A 451 8.98 0.42 -18.55
CA PRO A 451 8.76 -0.19 -19.87
C PRO A 451 7.55 0.38 -20.63
N VAL A 452 6.52 0.83 -19.92
CA VAL A 452 5.30 1.41 -20.50
C VAL A 452 5.57 2.66 -21.34
N ASN A 453 6.64 3.40 -21.05
CA ASN A 453 7.06 4.55 -21.83
C ASN A 453 7.55 4.17 -23.24
N ALA A 454 7.73 2.88 -23.54
CA ALA A 454 8.13 2.43 -24.88
C ALA A 454 6.93 2.07 -25.77
N VAL A 455 5.70 2.22 -25.27
CA VAL A 455 4.46 1.86 -25.97
C VAL A 455 3.33 2.86 -25.67
N ASP A 456 3.67 4.07 -25.20
CA ASP A 456 2.69 5.10 -24.83
C ASP A 456 2.36 6.04 -26.00
N GLY A 457 3.12 5.95 -27.09
CA GLY A 457 2.95 6.75 -28.30
C GLY A 457 3.62 8.13 -28.24
N ASP A 458 4.38 8.42 -27.18
CA ASP A 458 5.10 9.68 -26.98
C ASP A 458 6.62 9.49 -27.11
N ILE A 459 7.19 9.94 -28.22
CA ILE A 459 8.64 9.83 -28.47
C ILE A 459 9.51 10.65 -27.48
N ASN A 460 8.89 11.50 -26.65
CA ASN A 460 9.58 12.29 -25.62
C ASN A 460 9.73 11.54 -24.29
N THR A 461 8.98 10.45 -24.09
CA THR A 461 9.22 9.50 -23.00
C THR A 461 10.07 8.34 -23.54
N PHE A 462 10.64 7.55 -22.63
CA PHE A 462 11.35 6.33 -23.02
C PHE A 462 11.47 5.37 -21.85
N TRP A 463 11.55 4.08 -22.19
CA TRP A 463 12.08 3.05 -21.31
C TRP A 463 13.61 3.12 -21.30
N HIS A 464 14.19 2.86 -20.13
CA HIS A 464 15.63 2.62 -20.00
C HIS A 464 15.87 1.44 -19.07
N SER A 465 16.70 0.47 -19.46
CA SER A 465 17.14 -0.61 -18.57
C SER A 465 17.86 -0.05 -17.34
N GLU A 466 17.94 -0.81 -16.26
CA GLU A 466 18.61 -0.33 -15.03
C GLU A 466 20.08 0.04 -15.33
N TYR A 467 20.49 1.24 -14.93
CA TYR A 467 21.81 1.80 -15.20
C TYR A 467 22.58 2.21 -13.93
N SER A 468 21.96 2.14 -12.74
CA SER A 468 22.60 2.56 -11.48
C SER A 468 22.17 1.68 -10.28
N PRO A 469 22.89 0.58 -9.99
CA PRO A 469 23.99 0.03 -10.77
C PRO A 469 23.50 -0.67 -12.05
N PRO A 470 24.27 -0.64 -13.15
CA PRO A 470 23.79 -1.19 -14.42
C PRO A 470 23.58 -2.70 -14.37
N THR A 471 22.44 -3.17 -14.87
CA THR A 471 22.24 -4.60 -15.18
C THR A 471 22.72 -4.85 -16.61
N PRO A 472 23.78 -5.65 -16.82
CA PRO A 472 24.44 -5.74 -18.12
C PRO A 472 23.55 -6.35 -19.21
N LEU A 473 23.85 -6.03 -20.46
CA LEU A 473 23.30 -6.72 -21.64
C LEU A 473 23.68 -8.22 -21.63
N PRO A 474 22.82 -9.12 -22.16
CA PRO A 474 21.59 -8.81 -22.88
C PRO A 474 20.44 -8.37 -21.97
N GLN A 475 19.69 -7.37 -22.44
CA GLN A 475 18.45 -6.90 -21.83
C GLN A 475 17.33 -6.99 -22.87
N SER A 476 16.08 -7.15 -22.44
CA SER A 476 14.97 -7.26 -23.38
C SER A 476 13.73 -6.53 -22.92
N ILE A 477 12.91 -6.17 -23.91
CA ILE A 477 11.58 -5.62 -23.74
C ILE A 477 10.61 -6.41 -24.64
N THR A 478 9.51 -6.84 -24.05
CA THR A 478 8.54 -7.76 -24.64
C THR A 478 7.18 -7.10 -24.67
N LEU A 479 6.66 -6.90 -25.88
CA LEU A 479 5.33 -6.37 -26.13
C LEU A 479 4.31 -7.48 -25.94
N ASN A 480 3.19 -7.16 -25.31
CA ASN A 480 1.99 -7.97 -25.25
C ASN A 480 0.99 -7.41 -26.27
N LEU A 481 0.65 -8.21 -27.27
CA LEU A 481 -0.28 -7.81 -28.33
C LEU A 481 -1.75 -8.04 -27.96
N GLU A 482 -2.00 -8.45 -26.71
CA GLU A 482 -3.29 -8.88 -26.14
C GLU A 482 -3.79 -10.18 -26.76
N ASP A 483 -3.96 -10.20 -28.08
CA ASP A 483 -4.40 -11.34 -28.88
C ASP A 483 -3.27 -11.88 -29.79
N SER A 484 -3.37 -13.17 -30.13
CA SER A 484 -2.51 -13.77 -31.14
C SER A 484 -2.84 -13.22 -32.53
N ARG A 485 -1.85 -12.64 -33.22
CA ARG A 485 -2.00 -12.12 -34.58
C ARG A 485 -0.77 -12.39 -35.43
N GLN A 486 -0.93 -12.30 -36.75
CA GLN A 486 0.21 -12.37 -37.67
C GLN A 486 1.08 -11.12 -37.53
N VAL A 487 2.38 -11.31 -37.36
CA VAL A 487 3.40 -10.26 -37.28
C VAL A 487 4.56 -10.59 -38.21
N SER A 488 5.14 -9.57 -38.82
CA SER A 488 6.22 -9.68 -39.81
C SER A 488 7.33 -8.64 -39.63
N LYS A 489 7.13 -7.67 -38.73
CA LYS A 489 8.13 -6.66 -38.41
C LYS A 489 8.05 -6.19 -36.96
N LEU A 490 9.19 -5.70 -36.48
CA LEU A 490 9.32 -4.87 -35.29
C LEU A 490 9.95 -3.54 -35.67
N ILE A 491 9.38 -2.45 -35.18
CA ILE A 491 9.88 -1.09 -35.35
C ILE A 491 10.38 -0.61 -33.99
N TYR A 492 11.60 -0.08 -33.96
CA TYR A 492 12.27 0.43 -32.78
C TYR A 492 12.66 1.90 -33.01
N GLN A 493 12.16 2.79 -32.17
CA GLN A 493 12.57 4.18 -32.10
C GLN A 493 13.51 4.35 -30.89
N PRO A 494 14.81 4.63 -31.14
CA PRO A 494 15.71 5.08 -30.08
C PRO A 494 15.19 6.36 -29.41
N ARG A 495 15.74 6.65 -28.23
CA ARG A 495 15.49 7.91 -27.50
C ARG A 495 15.60 9.12 -28.42
N PHE A 496 14.72 10.10 -28.24
CA PHE A 496 14.68 11.32 -29.05
C PHE A 496 15.06 12.59 -28.26
N ASP A 497 15.82 12.44 -27.18
CA ASP A 497 16.29 13.51 -26.28
C ASP A 497 17.68 14.07 -26.65
N GLY A 498 18.23 13.66 -27.81
CA GLY A 498 19.58 14.01 -28.25
C GLY A 498 20.70 13.18 -27.62
N ASN A 499 20.38 12.23 -26.73
CA ASN A 499 21.34 11.31 -26.13
C ASN A 499 21.23 9.92 -26.76
N LEU A 500 22.35 9.36 -27.22
CA LEU A 500 22.38 8.04 -27.85
C LEU A 500 22.59 6.89 -26.85
N ASN A 501 22.76 7.18 -25.56
CA ASN A 501 22.95 6.18 -24.52
C ASN A 501 21.76 5.19 -24.45
N GLY A 502 22.08 3.92 -24.65
CA GLY A 502 21.12 2.82 -24.71
C GLY A 502 20.54 2.55 -26.09
N THR A 503 20.94 3.29 -27.14
CA THR A 503 20.55 2.98 -28.52
C THR A 503 21.00 1.58 -28.89
N ILE A 504 20.06 0.68 -29.18
CA ILE A 504 20.34 -0.72 -29.50
C ILE A 504 21.04 -0.81 -30.86
N THR A 505 22.24 -1.39 -30.88
CA THR A 505 23.09 -1.54 -32.07
C THR A 505 23.21 -2.98 -32.55
N GLY A 506 23.04 -3.94 -31.65
CA GLY A 506 22.99 -5.37 -31.95
C GLY A 506 21.75 -5.94 -31.30
N TYR A 507 20.94 -6.68 -32.04
CA TYR A 507 19.64 -7.12 -31.56
C TYR A 507 19.26 -8.52 -32.03
N ASN A 508 18.35 -9.12 -31.28
CA ASN A 508 17.53 -10.26 -31.69
C ASN A 508 16.04 -9.92 -31.53
N VAL A 509 15.19 -10.49 -32.38
CA VAL A 509 13.73 -10.45 -32.22
C VAL A 509 13.25 -11.87 -31.99
N TYR A 510 12.43 -12.05 -30.95
CA TYR A 510 11.75 -13.31 -30.66
C TYR A 510 10.24 -13.13 -30.62
N VAL A 511 9.52 -14.20 -30.89
CA VAL A 511 8.06 -14.26 -30.77
C VAL A 511 7.62 -15.42 -29.91
N SER A 512 6.43 -15.29 -29.30
CA SER A 512 5.80 -16.34 -28.51
C SER A 512 4.27 -16.23 -28.57
N THR A 513 3.58 -17.35 -28.41
CA THR A 513 2.12 -17.41 -28.22
C THR A 513 1.73 -17.58 -26.76
N ASP A 514 2.61 -18.10 -25.91
CA ASP A 514 2.35 -18.46 -24.51
C ASP A 514 3.11 -17.58 -23.49
N GLY A 515 4.07 -16.78 -23.95
CA GLY A 515 4.92 -15.94 -23.12
C GLY A 515 6.06 -16.72 -22.43
N GLN A 516 6.16 -18.02 -22.63
CA GLN A 516 7.18 -18.88 -22.01
C GLN A 516 8.22 -19.31 -23.04
N ALA A 517 7.76 -19.93 -24.12
CA ALA A 517 8.60 -20.43 -25.18
C ALA A 517 8.76 -19.35 -26.25
N PHE A 518 9.97 -18.83 -26.41
CA PHE A 518 10.30 -17.81 -27.41
C PHE A 518 11.11 -18.41 -28.56
N THR A 519 10.69 -18.11 -29.79
CA THR A 519 11.42 -18.48 -31.01
C THR A 519 12.05 -17.25 -31.63
N LYS A 520 13.35 -17.32 -31.94
CA LYS A 520 14.06 -16.24 -32.63
C LYS A 520 13.59 -16.16 -34.09
N VAL A 521 13.20 -14.98 -34.54
CA VAL A 521 12.70 -14.73 -35.90
C VAL A 521 13.55 -13.73 -36.68
N ALA A 522 14.31 -12.88 -35.99
CA ALA A 522 15.27 -11.99 -36.62
C ALA A 522 16.47 -11.72 -35.70
N GLY A 523 17.53 -11.18 -36.26
CA GLY A 523 18.64 -10.59 -35.55
C GLY A 523 19.56 -9.87 -36.50
N GLY A 524 20.34 -8.92 -35.98
CA GLY A 524 21.22 -8.12 -36.82
C GLY A 524 21.80 -6.94 -36.07
N THR A 525 22.24 -5.95 -36.85
CA THR A 525 22.80 -4.71 -36.31
C THR A 525 22.08 -3.49 -36.87
N TRP A 526 22.09 -2.41 -36.09
CA TRP A 526 21.61 -1.10 -36.44
C TRP A 526 22.68 -0.04 -36.15
N ALA A 527 22.64 1.05 -36.90
CA ALA A 527 23.52 2.18 -36.65
C ALA A 527 23.24 2.81 -35.27
N ALA A 528 24.28 3.29 -34.61
CA ALA A 528 24.20 4.08 -33.38
C ALA A 528 23.74 5.52 -33.68
N ASP A 529 22.51 5.67 -34.15
CA ASP A 529 21.87 6.95 -34.42
C ASP A 529 20.40 6.93 -33.95
N ALA A 530 19.77 8.10 -33.87
CA ALA A 530 18.38 8.23 -33.41
C ALA A 530 17.32 7.90 -34.48
N ARG A 531 17.72 7.42 -35.67
CA ARG A 531 16.77 7.11 -36.74
C ARG A 531 15.91 5.91 -36.36
N LEU A 532 14.68 5.90 -36.87
CA LEU A 532 13.81 4.75 -36.74
C LEU A 532 14.47 3.50 -37.33
N LYS A 533 14.39 2.39 -36.59
CA LYS A 533 14.99 1.11 -36.96
C LYS A 533 13.88 0.10 -37.22
N THR A 534 14.09 -0.80 -38.18
CA THR A 534 13.12 -1.85 -38.52
C THR A 534 13.85 -3.20 -38.60
N ALA A 535 13.25 -4.22 -37.99
CA ALA A 535 13.57 -5.62 -38.19
C ALA A 535 12.40 -6.28 -38.92
N THR A 536 12.65 -6.90 -40.06
CA THR A 536 11.64 -7.65 -40.83
C THR A 536 11.95 -9.14 -40.76
N PHE A 537 10.92 -9.96 -40.77
CA PHE A 537 11.01 -11.42 -40.73
C PHE A 537 9.80 -12.06 -41.41
N THR A 538 9.90 -13.36 -41.69
CA THR A 538 8.78 -14.12 -42.27
C THR A 538 7.55 -14.02 -41.36
N PRO A 539 6.35 -13.71 -41.90
CA PRO A 539 5.13 -13.62 -41.10
C PRO A 539 4.91 -14.85 -40.21
N VAL A 540 4.67 -14.60 -38.93
CA VAL A 540 4.47 -15.61 -37.89
C VAL A 540 3.33 -15.20 -36.95
N THR A 541 2.55 -16.16 -36.47
CA THR A 541 1.53 -15.88 -35.45
C THR A 541 2.20 -15.71 -34.09
N ALA A 542 1.95 -14.58 -33.43
CA ALA A 542 2.51 -14.24 -32.14
C ALA A 542 1.49 -13.48 -31.28
N ARG A 543 1.58 -13.68 -29.96
CA ARG A 543 0.93 -12.83 -28.94
C ARG A 543 1.95 -11.93 -28.25
N TYR A 544 3.19 -12.39 -28.12
CA TYR A 544 4.30 -11.65 -27.53
C TYR A 544 5.41 -11.46 -28.55
N VAL A 545 5.98 -10.25 -28.59
CA VAL A 545 7.15 -9.93 -29.43
C VAL A 545 8.23 -9.31 -28.56
N ARG A 546 9.40 -9.93 -28.51
CA ARG A 546 10.54 -9.51 -27.69
C ARG A 546 11.64 -8.92 -28.55
N LEU A 547 12.04 -7.70 -28.23
CA LEU A 547 13.30 -7.11 -28.67
C LEU A 547 14.36 -7.36 -27.59
N GLU A 548 15.42 -8.09 -27.95
CA GLU A 548 16.58 -8.33 -27.09
C GLU A 548 17.76 -7.51 -27.62
N ALA A 549 18.30 -6.64 -26.76
CA ALA A 549 19.50 -5.88 -27.02
C ALA A 549 20.73 -6.70 -26.66
N ILE A 550 21.59 -6.95 -27.66
CA ILE A 550 22.87 -7.67 -27.51
C ILE A 550 24.01 -6.68 -27.31
N SER A 551 23.96 -5.55 -28.00
CA SER A 551 24.87 -4.41 -27.82
C SER A 551 24.10 -3.10 -27.97
N ALA A 552 24.61 -2.05 -27.31
CA ALA A 552 24.04 -0.72 -27.38
C ALA A 552 25.13 0.35 -27.31
N SER A 553 24.79 1.58 -27.69
CA SER A 553 25.66 2.75 -27.54
C SER A 553 25.69 3.25 -26.09
N GLY A 554 26.83 3.78 -25.65
CA GLY A 554 26.98 4.46 -24.35
C GLY A 554 27.25 3.57 -23.14
N GLY A 555 27.04 2.25 -23.21
CA GLY A 555 27.35 1.33 -22.11
C GLY A 555 26.62 -0.02 -22.17
N SER A 556 26.58 -0.71 -21.03
CA SER A 556 25.95 -2.04 -20.88
C SER A 556 24.45 -1.95 -20.54
N TYR A 557 23.72 -1.07 -21.19
CA TYR A 557 22.29 -0.81 -20.97
C TYR A 557 21.59 -0.54 -22.31
N CYS A 558 20.26 -0.56 -22.33
CA CYS A 558 19.49 -0.24 -23.53
C CYS A 558 18.25 0.61 -23.21
N SER A 559 17.73 1.28 -24.23
CA SER A 559 16.60 2.18 -24.12
C SER A 559 15.76 2.18 -25.39
N ALA A 560 14.48 2.55 -25.24
CA ALA A 560 13.56 2.72 -26.35
C ALA A 560 12.57 3.83 -26.04
N ALA A 561 12.43 4.78 -26.96
CA ALA A 561 11.33 5.74 -26.90
C ALA A 561 10.03 5.06 -27.32
N GLU A 562 10.03 4.31 -28.42
CA GLU A 562 8.81 3.63 -28.89
C GLU A 562 9.16 2.29 -29.55
N ILE A 563 8.31 1.29 -29.36
CA ILE A 563 8.40 -0.01 -30.01
C ILE A 563 7.01 -0.44 -30.48
N THR A 564 6.92 -0.87 -31.73
CA THR A 564 5.69 -1.43 -32.29
C THR A 564 5.97 -2.71 -33.06
N ALA A 565 4.96 -3.58 -33.14
CA ALA A 565 5.02 -4.82 -33.92
C ALA A 565 3.76 -4.96 -34.80
N GLY A 566 3.95 -5.38 -36.05
CA GLY A 566 2.86 -5.58 -37.01
C GLY A 566 3.30 -6.19 -38.31
#